data_AF-A0AAU0NV44-F1
#
_entry.id   AF-A0AAU0NV44-F1
#
_cell.length_a   1.000
_cell.length_b   1.000
_cell.length_c   1.000
_cell.angle_alpha   90.00
_cell.angle_beta   90.00
_cell.angle_gamma   90.00
#
_symmetry.space_group_name_H-M   'P 1'
#
loop_
_entity.id
_entity.type
_entity.pdbx_description
1 polymer ?
#
loop_
_entity_poly.entity_id
_entity_poly.type
_entity_poly.pdbx_seq_one_letter_code
_entity_poly.pdbx_strand_id
1 'polypeptide(L)' 'MDIKQLMYDELNQVKTEAYIEKETLKREFVEKAKEEAVFAIMGEQIRIAYQLIGLLDDNVISNITGVSVSHLQCMKS' A
#
# COMPACT_ATOMS: atom_id res chain seq x y z
N MET A 1 -34.89 -21.74 30.30
CA MET A 1 -34.24 -21.98 29.00
C MET A 1 -33.36 -23.21 29.15
N ASP A 2 -33.41 -24.15 28.22
CA ASP A 2 -32.62 -25.39 28.31
C ASP A 2 -31.12 -25.07 28.12
N ILE A 3 -30.25 -25.60 28.99
CA ILE A 3 -28.80 -25.34 28.99
C ILE A 3 -28.19 -25.75 27.65
N LYS A 4 -28.72 -26.81 27.02
CA LYS A 4 -28.27 -27.24 25.70
C LYS A 4 -28.51 -26.19 24.63
N GLN A 5 -29.66 -25.52 24.67
CA GLN A 5 -30.01 -24.48 23.70
C GLN A 5 -29.07 -23.28 23.83
N LEU A 6 -28.79 -22.84 25.06
CA LEU A 6 -27.82 -21.78 25.36
C LEU A 6 -26.44 -22.10 24.78
N MET A 7 -25.93 -23.31 25.01
CA MET A 7 -24.62 -23.73 24.48
C MET A 7 -24.59 -23.76 22.95
N TYR A 8 -25.68 -24.16 22.29
CA TYR A 8 -25.76 -24.14 20.83
C TYR A 8 -25.79 -22.71 20.26
N ASP A 9 -26.52 -21.81 20.91
CA ASP A 9 -26.62 -20.42 20.50
C ASP A 9 -25.26 -19.70 20.65
N GLU A 10 -24.56 -19.93 21.77
CA GLU A 10 -23.19 -19.44 21.99
C GLU A 10 -22.21 -19.98 20.95
N LEU A 11 -22.27 -21.29 20.64
CA LEU A 11 -21.41 -21.90 19.63
C LEU A 11 -21.66 -21.32 18.23
N ASN A 12 -22.93 -21.08 17.89
CA ASN A 12 -23.31 -20.45 16.62
C ASN A 12 -22.83 -19.01 16.54
N GLN A 13 -22.88 -18.28 17.65
CA GLN A 13 -22.35 -16.92 17.72
C GLN A 13 -20.84 -16.90 17.49
N VAL A 14 -20.08 -17.74 18.22
CA VAL A 14 -18.61 -17.85 18.06
C VAL A 14 -18.24 -18.22 16.63
N LYS A 15 -18.96 -19.17 16.01
CA LYS A 15 -18.72 -19.55 14.61
C LYS A 15 -18.96 -18.38 13.64
N THR A 16 -20.00 -17.59 13.89
CA THR A 16 -20.35 -16.44 13.06
C THR A 16 -19.30 -15.34 13.19
N GLU A 17 -18.87 -15.04 14.41
CA GLU A 17 -17.82 -14.07 14.70
C GLU A 17 -16.49 -14.47 14.03
N ALA A 18 -16.07 -15.72 14.19
CA ALA A 18 -14.85 -16.24 13.56
C ALA A 18 -14.91 -16.20 12.02
N TYR A 19 -16.09 -16.42 11.44
CA TYR A 19 -16.29 -16.28 9.99
C TYR A 19 -16.13 -14.82 9.53
N ILE A 20 -16.75 -13.88 10.25
CA ILE A 20 -16.66 -12.45 9.93
C ILE A 20 -15.20 -11.98 10.05
N GLU A 21 -14.52 -12.31 11.14
CA GLU A 21 -13.12 -11.94 11.36
C GLU A 21 -12.22 -12.48 10.25
N LYS A 22 -12.40 -13.75 9.88
CA LYS A 22 -11.64 -14.38 8.78
C LYS A 22 -11.86 -13.65 7.45
N GLU A 23 -13.09 -13.29 7.11
CA GLU A 23 -13.36 -12.58 5.86
C GLU A 23 -12.84 -11.14 5.88
N THR A 24 -12.87 -10.46 7.03
CA THR A 24 -12.25 -9.15 7.23
C THR A 24 -10.74 -9.21 7.02
N LEU A 25 -10.06 -10.13 7.70
CA LEU A 25 -8.60 -10.32 7.57
C LEU A 25 -8.17 -10.64 6.14
N LYS A 26 -8.95 -11.45 5.41
CA LYS A 26 -8.69 -11.74 4.00
C LYS A 26 -8.72 -10.47 3.14
N ARG A 27 -9.71 -9.61 3.36
CA ARG A 27 -9.83 -8.35 2.61
C ARG A 27 -8.67 -7.41 2.93
N GLU A 28 -8.36 -7.24 4.21
CA GLU A 28 -7.24 -6.40 4.65
C GLU A 28 -5.90 -6.90 4.09
N PHE A 29 -5.68 -8.21 4.06
CA PHE A 29 -4.46 -8.78 3.49
C PHE A 29 -4.34 -8.50 1.98
N VAL A 30 -5.43 -8.61 1.23
CA VAL A 30 -5.45 -8.31 -0.20
C VAL A 30 -5.20 -6.83 -0.47
N GLU A 31 -5.84 -5.93 0.28
CA GLU A 31 -5.62 -4.49 0.11
C GLU A 31 -4.19 -4.08 0.49
N LYS A 32 -3.67 -4.60 1.61
CA LYS A 32 -2.27 -4.37 2.01
C LYS A 32 -1.28 -4.85 0.95
N ALA A 33 -1.50 -6.03 0.36
CA ALA A 33 -0.65 -6.54 -0.71
C ALA A 33 -0.68 -5.65 -1.97
N LYS A 34 -1.84 -5.06 -2.29
CA LYS A 34 -1.96 -4.08 -3.39
C LYS A 34 -1.21 -2.80 -3.07
N GLU A 35 -1.37 -2.27 -1.86
CA GLU A 35 -0.66 -1.07 -1.41
C GLU A 35 0.85 -1.26 -1.48
N GLU A 36 1.38 -2.36 -0.94
CA GLU A 36 2.80 -2.71 -0.99
C GLU A 36 3.30 -2.82 -2.44
N ALA A 37 2.52 -3.42 -3.34
CA ALA A 37 2.87 -3.51 -4.75
C ALA A 37 2.92 -2.12 -5.42
N VAL A 38 1.95 -1.23 -5.13
CA VAL A 38 1.95 0.14 -5.64
C VAL A 38 3.17 0.91 -5.14
N PHE A 39 3.48 0.83 -3.84
CA PHE A 39 4.67 1.48 -3.28
C PHE A 39 5.97 0.95 -3.90
N ALA A 40 6.08 -0.35 -4.13
CA ALA A 40 7.25 -0.94 -4.79
C ALA A 40 7.42 -0.41 -6.23
N ILE A 41 6.33 -0.32 -6.99
CA ILE A 41 6.34 0.23 -8.36
C ILE A 41 6.74 1.71 -8.34
N MET A 42 6.13 2.51 -7.45
CA MET A 42 6.44 3.93 -7.34
C MET A 42 7.89 4.18 -6.93
N GLY A 43 8.41 3.40 -5.97
CA GLY A 43 9.81 3.47 -5.56
C GLY A 43 10.77 3.19 -6.72
N GLU A 44 10.45 2.19 -7.54
CA GLU A 44 11.25 1.84 -8.72
C GLU A 44 11.17 2.90 -9.82
N GLN A 45 9.99 3.48 -10.07
CA GLN A 45 9.83 4.60 -10.99
C GLN A 45 10.66 5.81 -10.57
N ILE A 46 10.67 6.14 -9.27
CA ILE A 46 11.51 7.21 -8.72
C ILE A 46 12.99 6.87 -8.92
N ARG A 47 13.40 5.64 -8.61
CA ARG A 47 14.79 5.17 -8.80
C ARG A 47 15.24 5.34 -10.25
N ILE A 48 14.42 4.91 -11.21
CA ILE A 48 14.68 5.04 -12.65
C ILE A 48 14.74 6.52 -13.05
N ALA A 49 13.78 7.34 -12.59
CA ALA A 49 13.76 8.77 -12.88
C ALA A 49 15.04 9.47 -12.40
N TYR A 50 15.53 9.14 -11.20
CA TYR A 50 16.82 9.67 -10.71
C TYR A 50 18.02 9.24 -11.55
N GLN A 51 18.02 8.03 -12.11
CA GLN A 51 19.07 7.60 -13.04
C GLN A 51 19.01 8.36 -14.37
N LEU A 52 17.81 8.69 -14.84
CA LEU A 52 17.60 9.44 -16.07
C LEU A 52 17.87 10.95 -15.92
N ILE A 53 17.67 11.52 -14.73
CA ILE A 53 17.98 12.93 -14.43
C ILE A 53 19.47 13.26 -14.66
N GLY A 54 20.38 12.28 -14.50
CA GLY A 54 21.81 12.49 -14.81
C GLY A 54 22.15 12.44 -16.31
N LEU A 55 21.18 12.11 -17.18
CA LEU A 55 21.35 11.94 -18.62
C LEU A 55 20.57 12.97 -19.45
N LEU A 56 19.67 13.73 -18.81
CA LEU A 56 18.81 14.72 -19.45
C LEU A 56 19.35 16.12 -19.18
N ASP A 57 19.29 16.99 -20.19
CA ASP A 57 19.65 18.40 -20.03
C ASP A 57 18.71 19.09 -19.01
N ASP A 58 19.26 19.99 -18.20
CA ASP A 58 18.53 20.71 -17.14
C ASP A 58 17.24 21.38 -17.63
N ASN A 59 17.25 21.88 -18.87
CA ASN A 59 16.09 22.52 -19.51
C ASN A 59 14.95 21.52 -19.75
N VAL A 60 15.27 20.27 -20.08
CA VAL A 60 14.28 19.20 -20.30
C VAL A 60 13.68 18.77 -18.95
N ILE A 61 14.53 18.61 -17.93
CA ILE A 61 14.09 18.23 -16.59
C ILE A 61 13.18 19.32 -16.00
N SER A 62 13.56 20.59 -16.11
CA SER A 62 12.76 21.71 -15.62
C SER A 62 11.43 21.85 -16.36
N ASN A 63 11.39 21.57 -17.67
CA ASN A 63 10.14 21.64 -18.46
C ASN A 63 9.16 20.52 -18.11
N ILE A 64 9.65 19.32 -17.77
CA ILE A 64 8.80 18.16 -17.45
C ILE A 64 8.35 18.19 -15.99
N THR A 65 9.26 18.54 -15.07
CA THR A 65 9.01 18.48 -13.62
C THR A 65 8.51 19.79 -13.04
N GLY A 66 8.71 20.91 -13.73
CA GLY A 66 8.44 22.25 -13.21
C GLY A 66 9.41 22.73 -12.13
N VAL A 67 10.48 21.96 -11.85
CA VAL A 67 11.45 22.23 -10.78
C VAL A 67 12.86 22.26 -11.35
N SER A 68 13.70 23.20 -10.90
CA SER A 68 15.10 23.29 -11.33
C SER A 68 15.92 22.11 -10.80
N VAL A 69 16.90 21.64 -11.58
CA VAL A 69 17.80 20.55 -11.18
C VAL A 69 18.57 20.86 -9.90
N SER A 70 18.89 22.13 -9.65
CA SER A 70 19.49 22.60 -8.39
C SER A 70 18.62 22.34 -7.15
N HIS A 71 17.29 22.42 -7.27
CA HIS A 71 16.37 22.07 -6.18
C HIS A 71 16.33 20.55 -5.94
N LEU A 72 16.37 19.74 -7.01
CA LEU A 72 16.39 18.28 -6.92
C LEU A 72 17.70 17.76 -6.31
N GLN A 73 18.83 18.40 -6.60
CA GLN A 73 20.14 18.07 -6.00
C GLN A 73 20.18 18.37 -4.50
N CYS A 74 19.46 19.39 -4.03
CA CYS A 74 19.38 19.76 -2.61
C CYS A 74 18.65 18.71 -1.76
N MET A 75 17.69 17.97 -2.35
CA MET A 75 16.98 16.88 -1.64
C MET A 75 17.82 15.61 -1.47
N LYS A 76 19.00 15.54 -2.09
CA LYS A 76 19.89 14.37 -2.06
C LYS A 76 20.92 14.42 -0.92
N SER A 77 21.05 15.54 -0.18
CA SER A 77 21.98 15.69 0.95
C SER A 77 21.40 15.18 2.26
#